data_AF-A0A9D8P6A9-F1
#
_entry.id   AF-A0A9D8P6A9-F1
#
_cell.length_a   1.000
_cell.length_b   1.000
_cell.length_c   1.000
_cell.angle_alpha   90.00
_cell.angle_beta   90.00
_cell.angle_gamma   90.00
#
_symmetry.space_group_name_H-M   'P 1'
#
loop_
_entity.id
_entity.type
_entity.pdbx_description
1 polymer ?
#
loop_
_entity_poly.entity_id
_entity_poly.type
_entity_poly.pdbx_seq_one_letter_code
_entity_poly.pdbx_strand_id
1 'polypeptide(L)'
;MTITSTPLSTTHLGRTIKTLEVSYQMLRSAQAGSIEYEVARNATIKGFELCLETSGKLLRKSLKPYFASSRQVDELMFKDLFRHAHKHGFFTADEVDRWFSYRDNRNKTAHDYGEGFAEETVKLIQPFLHDAIKLKGVIDARSASA
;
A
#
# COMPACT_ATOMS: atom_id res chain seq x y z
N MET A 1 19.51 29.69 -4.55
CA MET A 1 19.22 28.60 -5.51
C MET A 1 18.10 27.77 -4.91
N THR A 2 16.85 28.10 -5.23
CA THR A 2 15.67 27.40 -4.74
C THR A 2 15.56 26.07 -5.49
N ILE A 3 15.82 24.95 -4.80
CA ILE A 3 15.52 23.63 -5.33
C ILE A 3 14.00 23.53 -5.35
N THR A 4 13.39 23.72 -6.52
CA THR A 4 11.98 23.42 -6.75
C THR A 4 11.80 21.91 -6.65
N SER A 5 11.53 21.41 -5.44
CA SER A 5 11.09 20.04 -5.23
C SER A 5 9.79 19.85 -6.00
N THR A 6 9.80 18.98 -7.01
CA THR A 6 8.59 18.64 -7.76
C THR A 6 7.51 18.14 -6.78
N PRO A 7 6.27 18.65 -6.84
CA PRO A 7 5.21 18.21 -5.95
C PRO A 7 4.99 16.70 -6.09
N LEU A 8 4.90 16.01 -4.96
CA LEU A 8 4.79 14.56 -4.94
C LEU A 8 3.41 14.14 -5.48
N SER A 9 3.38 13.56 -6.67
CA SER A 9 2.12 13.11 -7.28
C SER A 9 1.66 11.75 -6.71
N THR A 10 0.41 11.69 -6.26
CA THR A 10 -0.26 10.45 -5.82
C THR A 10 -1.09 9.77 -6.92
N THR A 11 -1.03 10.26 -8.16
CA THR A 11 -1.84 9.77 -9.29
C THR A 11 -1.66 8.27 -9.51
N HIS A 12 -0.41 7.78 -9.47
CA HIS A 12 -0.15 6.36 -9.67
C HIS A 12 -0.74 5.50 -8.54
N LEU A 13 -0.60 5.92 -7.28
CA LEU A 13 -1.22 5.22 -6.15
C LEU A 13 -2.74 5.16 -6.30
N GLY A 14 -3.37 6.28 -6.68
CA GLY A 14 -4.80 6.33 -6.97
C GLY A 14 -5.23 5.30 -8.03
N ARG A 15 -4.45 5.14 -9.10
CA ARG A 15 -4.72 4.10 -10.12
C ARG A 15 -4.59 2.69 -9.54
N THR A 16 -3.54 2.40 -8.77
CA THR A 16 -3.35 1.07 -8.17
C THR A 16 -4.45 0.72 -7.16
N ILE A 17 -4.90 1.69 -6.36
CA ILE A 17 -6.05 1.53 -5.45
C ILE A 17 -7.30 1.19 -6.26
N LYS A 18 -7.58 1.95 -7.34
CA LYS A 18 -8.78 1.72 -8.14
C LYS A 18 -8.76 0.36 -8.84
N THR A 19 -7.62 -0.05 -9.39
CA THR A 19 -7.46 -1.38 -9.99
C THR A 19 -7.68 -2.48 -8.96
N LEU A 20 -7.13 -2.36 -7.75
CA LEU A 20 -7.37 -3.31 -6.67
C LEU A 20 -8.86 -3.37 -6.30
N GLU A 21 -9.50 -2.22 -6.10
CA GLU A 21 -10.92 -2.15 -5.77
C GLU A 21 -11.79 -2.87 -6.82
N VAL A 22 -11.57 -2.59 -8.11
CA VAL A 22 -12.34 -3.19 -9.20
C VAL A 22 -12.10 -4.70 -9.27
N SER A 23 -10.85 -5.16 -9.21
CA SER A 23 -10.55 -6.60 -9.23
C SER A 23 -11.16 -7.34 -8.02
N TYR A 24 -11.16 -6.70 -6.85
CA TYR A 24 -11.80 -7.25 -5.65
C TYR A 24 -13.33 -7.34 -5.78
N GLN A 25 -13.97 -6.33 -6.40
CA GLN A 25 -15.40 -6.37 -6.71
C GLN A 25 -15.74 -7.49 -7.70
N MET A 26 -14.91 -7.70 -8.73
CA MET A 26 -15.08 -8.82 -9.67
C MET A 26 -14.97 -10.15 -8.94
N LEU A 27 -13.99 -10.30 -8.04
CA LEU A 27 -13.80 -11.52 -7.26
C LEU A 27 -15.03 -11.84 -6.42
N ARG A 28 -15.58 -10.83 -5.73
CA ARG A 28 -16.78 -10.99 -4.89
C ARG A 28 -18.05 -11.30 -5.67
N SER A 29 -18.07 -11.00 -6.96
CA SER A 29 -19.24 -11.21 -7.84
C SER A 29 -19.13 -12.49 -8.67
N ALA A 30 -17.93 -13.06 -8.78
CA ALA A 30 -17.68 -14.28 -9.53
C ALA A 30 -18.18 -15.52 -8.76
N GLN A 31 -18.63 -16.53 -9.50
CA GLN A 31 -19.01 -17.81 -8.93
C GLN A 31 -17.77 -18.55 -8.42
N ALA A 32 -17.77 -18.95 -7.15
CA ALA A 32 -16.66 -19.72 -6.57
C ALA A 32 -16.35 -20.98 -7.42
N GLY A 33 -15.07 -21.20 -7.70
CA GLY A 33 -14.59 -22.31 -8.53
C GLY A 33 -14.71 -22.09 -10.05
N SER A 34 -15.21 -20.94 -10.51
CA SER A 34 -15.18 -20.60 -11.94
C SER A 34 -13.83 -20.02 -12.38
N ILE A 35 -13.55 -20.03 -13.68
CA ILE A 35 -12.35 -19.40 -14.24
C ILE A 35 -12.34 -17.89 -13.97
N GLU A 36 -13.50 -17.24 -14.01
CA GLU A 36 -13.64 -15.82 -13.67
C GLU A 36 -13.25 -15.56 -12.21
N TYR A 37 -13.60 -16.46 -11.29
CA TYR A 37 -13.17 -16.37 -9.89
C TYR A 37 -11.65 -16.49 -9.77
N GLU A 38 -11.03 -17.45 -10.46
CA GLU A 38 -9.57 -17.60 -10.46
C GLU A 38 -8.86 -16.38 -11.05
N VAL A 39 -9.34 -15.87 -12.19
CA VAL A 39 -8.80 -14.67 -12.84
C VAL A 39 -8.92 -13.45 -11.92
N ALA A 40 -10.11 -13.23 -11.34
CA ALA A 40 -10.34 -12.10 -10.44
C ALA A 40 -9.52 -12.20 -9.14
N ARG A 41 -9.34 -13.42 -8.62
CA ARG A 41 -8.50 -13.70 -7.44
C ARG A 41 -7.04 -13.34 -7.72
N ASN A 42 -6.50 -13.84 -8.83
CA ASN A 42 -5.13 -13.55 -9.25
C ASN A 42 -4.91 -12.04 -9.48
N ALA A 43 -5.88 -11.38 -10.14
CA ALA A 43 -5.84 -9.93 -10.35
C ALA A 43 -5.86 -9.14 -9.02
N THR A 44 -6.68 -9.59 -8.06
CA THR A 44 -6.79 -8.97 -6.73
C THR A 44 -5.49 -9.11 -5.95
N ILE A 45 -4.90 -10.32 -5.92
CA ILE A 45 -3.61 -10.57 -5.25
C ILE A 45 -2.52 -9.68 -5.86
N LYS A 46 -2.41 -9.64 -7.18
CA LYS A 46 -1.40 -8.81 -7.85
C LYS A 46 -1.64 -7.32 -7.65
N GLY A 47 -2.91 -6.90 -7.66
CA GLY A 47 -3.33 -5.53 -7.36
C GLY A 47 -2.93 -5.12 -5.94
N PHE A 48 -3.09 -6.01 -4.96
CA PHE A 48 -2.68 -5.80 -3.57
C PHE A 48 -1.18 -5.59 -3.45
N GLU A 49 -0.38 -6.50 -4.04
CA GLU A 49 1.09 -6.39 -4.04
C GLU A 49 1.57 -5.05 -4.62
N LEU A 50 1.03 -4.68 -5.79
CA LEU A 50 1.41 -3.46 -6.50
C LEU A 50 1.01 -2.21 -5.71
N CYS A 51 -0.20 -2.20 -5.15
CA CYS A 51 -0.69 -1.09 -4.35
C CYS A 51 0.18 -0.92 -3.08
N LEU A 52 0.47 -2.01 -2.36
CA LEU A 52 1.31 -2.00 -1.15
C LEU A 52 2.73 -1.48 -1.44
N GLU A 53 3.35 -1.93 -2.53
CA GLU A 53 4.66 -1.45 -2.97
C GLU A 53 4.63 0.04 -3.31
N THR A 54 3.60 0.48 -4.04
CA THR A 54 3.43 1.87 -4.44
C THR A 54 3.22 2.78 -3.23
N SER A 55 2.40 2.35 -2.27
CA SER A 55 2.22 3.04 -0.98
C SER A 55 3.54 3.22 -0.24
N GLY A 56 4.34 2.16 -0.11
CA GLY A 56 5.65 2.24 0.55
C GLY A 56 6.62 3.19 -0.17
N LYS A 57 6.67 3.16 -1.51
CA LYS A 57 7.52 4.06 -2.31
C LYS A 57 7.12 5.53 -2.13
N LEU A 58 5.83 5.83 -2.14
CA LEU A 58 5.37 7.20 -1.92
C LEU A 58 5.62 7.66 -0.50
N LEU A 59 5.30 6.85 0.50
CA LEU A 59 5.57 7.16 1.91
C LEU A 59 7.05 7.47 2.13
N ARG A 60 7.95 6.68 1.54
CA ARG A 60 9.40 6.92 1.59
C ARG A 60 9.77 8.30 1.06
N LYS A 61 9.22 8.69 -0.10
CA LYS A 61 9.46 10.03 -0.66
C LYS A 61 8.88 11.12 0.26
N SER A 62 7.68 10.92 0.80
CA SER A 62 7.03 11.86 1.73
C SER A 62 7.82 12.05 3.03
N LEU A 63 8.63 11.07 3.44
CA LEU A 63 9.45 11.18 4.64
C LEU A 63 10.79 11.87 4.44
N LYS A 64 11.27 12.06 3.20
CA LYS A 64 12.57 12.70 2.92
C LYS A 64 12.79 14.04 3.64
N PRO A 65 11.80 14.95 3.72
CA PRO A 65 11.97 16.23 4.41
C PRO A 65 12.18 16.14 5.93
N TYR A 66 11.86 15.01 6.57
CA TYR A 66 11.99 14.83 8.02
C TYR A 66 13.34 14.25 8.45
N PHE A 67 14.25 14.04 7.50
CA PHE A 67 15.58 13.47 7.75
C PHE A 67 16.66 14.43 7.28
N ALA A 68 17.83 14.34 7.93
CA ALA A 68 18.99 15.18 7.58
C ALA A 68 19.56 14.86 6.18
N SER A 69 19.37 13.62 5.70
CA SER A 69 19.74 13.21 4.36
C SER A 69 18.71 12.26 3.75
N SER A 70 18.41 12.45 2.47
CA SER A 70 17.53 11.55 1.71
C SER A 70 18.03 10.10 1.70
N ARG A 71 19.36 9.90 1.80
CA ARG A 71 19.97 8.56 1.83
C ARG A 71 19.53 7.76 3.04
N GLN A 72 19.41 8.41 4.21
CA GLN A 72 18.98 7.75 5.45
C GLN A 72 17.58 7.16 5.27
N VAL A 73 16.69 7.88 4.58
CA VAL A 73 15.33 7.41 4.30
C VAL A 73 15.34 6.29 3.28
N ASP A 74 16.21 6.35 2.28
CA ASP A 74 16.29 5.33 1.23
C ASP A 74 16.78 3.96 1.76
N GLU A 75 17.55 3.95 2.86
CA GLU A 75 18.05 2.74 3.52
C GLU A 75 17.03 2.08 4.47
N LEU A 76 15.93 2.75 4.84
CA LEU A 76 14.95 2.20 5.77
C LEU A 76 14.24 0.96 5.22
N MET A 77 14.15 -0.09 6.02
CA MET A 77 13.30 -1.24 5.71
C MET A 77 11.82 -0.87 5.89
N PHE A 78 10.92 -1.69 5.33
CA PHE A 78 9.48 -1.38 5.33
C PHE A 78 8.94 -1.11 6.74
N LYS A 79 9.27 -1.96 7.72
CA LYS A 79 8.76 -1.78 9.08
C LYS A 79 9.29 -0.50 9.72
N ASP A 80 10.58 -0.18 9.53
CA ASP A 80 11.18 1.05 10.06
C ASP A 80 10.60 2.31 9.40
N LEU A 81 10.35 2.25 8.09
CA LEU A 81 9.71 3.33 7.35
C LEU A 81 8.37 3.73 7.99
N PHE A 82 7.52 2.74 8.30
CA PHE A 82 6.21 2.99 8.93
C PHE A 82 6.32 3.43 10.40
N ARG A 83 7.34 2.95 11.15
CA ARG A 83 7.62 3.47 12.50
C ARG A 83 7.98 4.95 12.46
N HIS A 84 8.83 5.36 11.52
CA HIS A 84 9.16 6.77 11.31
C HIS A 84 7.95 7.58 10.86
N ALA A 85 7.12 7.02 9.97
CA ALA A 85 5.88 7.66 9.55
C ALA A 85 4.93 7.96 10.73
N HIS A 86 4.76 7.01 11.65
CA HIS A 86 4.01 7.24 12.90
C HIS A 86 4.62 8.34 13.75
N LYS A 87 5.96 8.35 13.95
CA LYS A 87 6.64 9.43 14.69
C LYS A 87 6.39 10.83 14.11
N HIS A 88 6.14 10.94 12.81
CA HIS A 88 5.82 12.20 12.13
C HIS A 88 4.32 12.41 11.87
N GLY A 89 3.46 11.63 12.52
CA GLY A 89 2.00 11.79 12.51
C GLY A 89 1.31 11.39 11.20
N PHE A 90 1.92 10.53 10.40
CA PHE A 90 1.25 9.98 9.20
C PHE A 90 0.25 8.88 9.54
N PHE A 91 0.49 8.16 10.63
CA PHE A 91 -0.29 7.00 11.05
C PHE A 91 -0.50 7.02 12.55
N THR A 92 -1.55 6.36 13.03
CA THR A 92 -1.67 5.90 14.42
C THR A 92 -0.86 4.62 14.64
N ALA A 93 -0.70 4.19 15.90
CA ALA A 93 -0.06 2.91 16.22
C ALA A 93 -0.81 1.72 15.59
N ASP A 94 -2.14 1.69 15.73
CA ASP A 94 -2.98 0.62 15.15
C ASP A 94 -2.87 0.55 13.63
N GLU A 95 -2.73 1.70 12.96
CA GLU A 95 -2.50 1.74 11.52
C GLU A 95 -1.16 1.11 11.15
N VAL A 96 -0.08 1.43 11.87
CA VAL A 96 1.22 0.81 11.64
C VAL A 96 1.16 -0.70 11.77
N ASP A 97 0.47 -1.23 12.78
CA ASP A 97 0.33 -2.66 12.99
C ASP A 97 -0.46 -3.34 11.86
N ARG A 98 -1.49 -2.68 11.31
CA ARG A 98 -2.18 -3.14 10.10
C ARG A 98 -1.23 -3.18 8.90
N TRP A 99 -0.44 -2.12 8.66
CA TRP A 99 0.53 -2.09 7.57
C TRP A 99 1.62 -3.16 7.69
N PHE A 100 2.04 -3.50 8.91
CA PHE A 100 2.93 -4.64 9.14
C PHE A 100 2.26 -5.96 8.76
N SER A 101 1.00 -6.14 9.16
CA SER A 101 0.22 -7.33 8.83
C SER A 101 0.06 -7.50 7.31
N TYR A 102 -0.19 -6.41 6.57
CA TYR A 102 -0.25 -6.44 5.10
C TYR A 102 1.09 -6.84 4.48
N ARG A 103 2.21 -6.31 5.00
CA ARG A 103 3.55 -6.65 4.51
C ARG A 103 3.92 -8.09 4.80
N ASP A 104 3.62 -8.57 5.99
CA ASP A 104 3.91 -9.94 6.41
C ASP A 104 3.06 -10.94 5.62
N ASN A 105 1.77 -10.63 5.36
CA ASN A 105 0.93 -11.42 4.46
C ASN A 105 1.52 -11.47 3.04
N ARG A 106 1.86 -10.33 2.42
CA ARG A 106 2.48 -10.30 1.08
C ARG A 106 3.75 -11.16 1.00
N ASN A 107 4.59 -11.10 2.04
CA ASN A 107 5.82 -11.89 2.07
C ASN A 107 5.52 -13.39 2.09
N LYS A 108 4.44 -13.84 2.73
CA LYS A 108 4.00 -15.24 2.66
C LYS A 108 3.41 -15.59 1.29
N THR A 109 2.63 -14.70 0.67
CA THR A 109 2.01 -14.90 -0.66
C THR A 109 3.02 -15.19 -1.76
N ALA A 110 4.19 -14.54 -1.71
CA ALA A 110 5.23 -14.71 -2.71
C ALA A 110 5.89 -16.09 -2.69
N HIS A 111 5.72 -16.87 -1.61
CA HIS A 111 6.37 -18.16 -1.42
C HIS A 111 5.40 -19.35 -1.48
N ASP A 112 4.09 -19.12 -1.35
CA ASP A 112 3.08 -20.18 -1.27
C ASP A 112 1.82 -19.79 -2.07
N TYR A 113 1.68 -20.37 -3.26
CA TYR A 113 0.58 -20.12 -4.22
C TYR A 113 -0.64 -21.06 -4.00
N GLY A 114 -0.77 -21.71 -2.84
CA GLY A 114 -1.91 -22.59 -2.53
C GLY A 114 -3.25 -21.86 -2.33
N GLU A 115 -4.36 -22.58 -2.52
CA GLU A 115 -5.73 -22.03 -2.44
C GLU A 115 -6.08 -21.42 -1.06
N GLY A 116 -5.70 -22.09 0.04
CA GLY A 116 -6.01 -21.61 1.39
C GLY A 116 -5.33 -20.28 1.75
N PHE A 117 -4.17 -20.00 1.15
CA PHE A 117 -3.43 -18.76 1.39
C PHE A 117 -4.11 -17.54 0.73
N ALA A 118 -4.73 -17.74 -0.44
CA ALA A 118 -5.46 -16.68 -1.14
C ALA A 118 -6.65 -16.16 -0.32
N GLU A 119 -7.32 -17.00 0.46
CA GLU A 119 -8.45 -16.58 1.31
C GLU A 119 -8.02 -15.63 2.42
N GLU A 120 -6.86 -15.85 3.03
CA GLU A 120 -6.34 -14.96 4.07
C GLU A 120 -6.03 -13.57 3.51
N THR A 121 -5.36 -13.51 2.35
CA THR A 121 -5.09 -12.23 1.67
C THR A 121 -6.39 -11.52 1.29
N VAL A 122 -7.39 -12.24 0.76
CA VAL A 122 -8.70 -11.69 0.38
C VAL A 122 -9.42 -11.02 1.55
N LYS A 123 -9.29 -11.56 2.77
CA LYS A 123 -9.86 -10.95 3.99
C LYS A 123 -9.20 -9.62 4.37
N LEU A 124 -7.95 -9.40 3.96
CA LEU A 124 -7.20 -8.18 4.26
C LEU A 124 -7.44 -7.05 3.24
N ILE A 125 -8.00 -7.36 2.06
CA ILE A 125 -8.13 -6.39 0.96
C ILE A 125 -9.01 -5.20 1.33
N GLN A 126 -10.16 -5.42 1.96
CA GLN A 126 -11.07 -4.33 2.30
C GLN A 126 -10.48 -3.38 3.36
N PRO A 127 -9.90 -3.85 4.49
CA PRO A 127 -9.14 -2.99 5.40
C PRO A 127 -7.97 -2.27 4.71
N PHE A 128 -7.21 -2.98 3.87
CA PHE A 128 -6.08 -2.40 3.16
C PHE A 128 -6.50 -1.28 2.21
N LEU A 129 -7.59 -1.44 1.44
CA LEU A 129 -8.12 -0.40 0.56
C LEU A 129 -8.45 0.88 1.34
N HIS A 130 -9.07 0.75 2.53
CA HIS A 130 -9.33 1.89 3.39
C HIS A 130 -8.04 2.60 3.80
N ASP A 131 -7.06 1.84 4.31
CA ASP A 131 -5.79 2.39 4.77
C ASP A 131 -4.98 3.02 3.63
N ALA A 132 -5.00 2.44 2.42
CA ALA A 132 -4.32 2.97 1.24
C ALA A 132 -4.97 4.29 0.75
N ILE A 133 -6.30 4.38 0.76
CA ILE A 133 -7.04 5.62 0.45
C ILE A 133 -6.70 6.70 1.49
N LYS A 134 -6.69 6.34 2.78
CA LYS A 134 -6.32 7.27 3.85
C LYS A 134 -4.89 7.78 3.70
N LEU A 135 -3.93 6.88 3.47
CA LEU A 135 -2.52 7.25 3.22
C LEU A 135 -2.41 8.23 2.04
N LYS A 136 -3.10 7.95 0.92
CA LYS A 136 -3.13 8.86 -0.22
C LYS A 136 -3.59 10.26 0.19
N GLY A 137 -4.70 10.36 0.92
CA GLY A 137 -5.23 11.64 1.40
C GLY A 137 -4.27 12.39 2.32
N VAL A 138 -3.60 11.69 3.24
CA VAL A 138 -2.57 12.27 4.12
C VAL A 138 -1.40 12.84 3.31
N ILE A 139 -0.92 12.10 2.30
CA ILE A 139 0.18 12.54 1.44
C ILE A 139 -0.23 13.74 0.58
N ASP A 140 -1.43 13.73 -0.01
CA ASP A 140 -1.94 14.85 -0.80
C ASP A 140 -2.04 16.13 0.04
N ALA A 141 -2.62 16.05 1.25
CA ALA A 141 -2.78 17.20 2.14
C ALA A 141 -1.43 17.82 2.54
N ARG A 142 -0.42 16.99 2.81
CA ARG A 142 0.93 17.44 3.16
C ARG A 142 1.69 17.99 1.96
N SER A 143 1.45 17.47 0.75
CA SER A 143 2.09 17.94 -0.49
C SER A 143 1.51 19.27 -0.98
N ALA A 144 0.27 19.59 -0.61
CA ALA A 144 -0.36 20.89 -0.89
C ALA A 144 0.04 21.98 0.13
N SER A 145 0.61 21.58 1.27
CA SER A 145 1.00 22.48 2.37
C SER A 145 2.50 22.80 2.39
N ALA A 146 3.26 22.33 1.40
CA ALA A 146 4.71 22.47 1.27
C ALA A 146 5.06 23.26 0.00
#